data_AF-A0A7S1BK41-F1
#
_entry.id   AF-A0A7S1BK41-F1
#
_cell.length_a   1.000
_cell.length_b   1.000
_cell.length_c   1.000
_cell.angle_alpha   90.00
_cell.angle_beta   90.00
_cell.angle_gamma   90.00
#
_symmetry.space_group_name_H-M   'P 1'
#
loop_
_entity.id
_entity.type
_entity.pdbx_description
1 polymer ?
#
loop_
_entity_poly.entity_id
_entity_poly.type
_entity_poly.pdbx_seq_one_letter_code
_entity_poly.pdbx_strand_id
1 'polypeptide(L)'
;ELLDFFSHEFGFNPQEVVALMGAHSIGTASRQNSGFDGPEGWDDTNDRLDIDYYRKLIGGGNPNNLGDLIDAPNWNQETIRNSGDIPDRVQWRRRKGNNRNQDIIGLNVDISLCRDLSGRIQTSGSVSCRFKRNNACPHAASTIFLMANYRFNENLFLRDFESVFKKTIINGY
;
A
#
# COMPACT_ATOMS: atom_id res chain seq x y z
N GLU A 1 -4.97 13.85 0.72
CA GLU A 1 -6.12 13.06 0.20
C GLU A 1 -6.41 11.81 1.03
N LEU A 2 -5.55 10.77 1.05
CA LEU A 2 -5.83 9.54 1.84
C LEU A 2 -6.12 9.83 3.32
N LEU A 3 -5.18 10.49 4.01
CA LEU A 3 -5.33 10.82 5.43
C LEU A 3 -6.49 11.79 5.67
N ASP A 4 -6.71 12.74 4.76
CA ASP A 4 -7.80 13.70 4.87
C ASP A 4 -9.15 13.00 4.80
N PHE A 5 -9.35 12.09 3.84
CA PHE A 5 -10.58 11.31 3.72
C PHE A 5 -10.86 10.53 5.01
N PHE A 6 -9.89 9.77 5.50
CA PHE A 6 -10.09 8.97 6.71
C PHE A 6 -10.31 9.83 7.98
N SER A 7 -9.66 10.99 8.04
CA SER A 7 -9.88 11.93 9.14
C SER A 7 -11.27 12.55 9.10
N HIS A 8 -11.78 12.93 7.92
CA HIS A 8 -13.09 13.56 7.79
C HIS A 8 -14.25 12.56 7.94
N GLU A 9 -14.14 11.38 7.33
CA GLU A 9 -15.22 10.39 7.31
C GLU A 9 -15.28 9.55 8.60
N PHE A 10 -14.12 9.26 9.19
CA PHE A 10 -14.04 8.32 10.32
C PHE A 10 -13.37 8.90 11.57
N GLY A 11 -12.83 10.12 11.49
CA GLY A 11 -12.05 10.70 12.59
C GLY A 11 -10.71 10.00 12.83
N PHE A 12 -10.20 9.22 11.86
CA PHE A 12 -8.98 8.44 12.05
C PHE A 12 -7.73 9.29 11.92
N ASN A 13 -6.78 9.04 12.82
CA ASN A 13 -5.44 9.62 12.75
C ASN A 13 -4.52 8.80 11.81
N PRO A 14 -3.32 9.30 11.46
CA PRO A 14 -2.43 8.60 10.54
C PRO A 14 -2.02 7.18 10.96
N GLN A 15 -1.87 6.90 12.26
CA GLN A 15 -1.55 5.56 12.76
C GLN A 15 -2.70 4.58 12.54
N GLU A 16 -3.93 5.02 12.79
CA GLU A 16 -5.13 4.23 12.54
C GLU A 16 -5.31 3.91 11.06
N VAL A 17 -5.06 4.89 10.19
CA VAL A 17 -5.08 4.67 8.73
C VAL A 17 -4.02 3.66 8.32
N VAL A 18 -2.77 3.83 8.76
CA VAL A 18 -1.68 2.90 8.41
C VAL A 18 -2.00 1.49 8.91
N ALA A 19 -2.52 1.35 10.14
CA ALA A 19 -2.92 0.05 10.69
C ALA A 19 -4.03 -0.57 9.85
N LEU A 20 -5.11 0.16 9.57
CA LEU A 20 -6.27 -0.34 8.81
C LEU A 20 -5.87 -0.78 7.39
N MET A 21 -5.00 -0.03 6.72
CA MET A 21 -4.49 -0.37 5.39
C MET A 21 -3.70 -1.69 5.39
N GLY A 22 -3.16 -2.11 6.54
CA GLY A 22 -2.57 -3.44 6.71
C GLY A 22 -3.52 -4.61 6.46
N ALA A 23 -4.85 -4.38 6.38
CA ALA A 23 -5.82 -5.38 5.90
C ALA A 23 -5.44 -5.94 4.52
N HIS A 24 -4.75 -5.17 3.67
CA HIS A 24 -4.27 -5.63 2.36
C HIS A 24 -3.19 -6.72 2.45
N SER A 25 -2.74 -7.11 3.64
CA SER A 25 -1.98 -8.35 3.83
C SER A 25 -2.80 -9.59 3.47
N ILE A 26 -4.14 -9.52 3.51
CA ILE A 26 -5.03 -10.59 3.05
C ILE A 26 -5.72 -10.20 1.74
N GLY A 27 -5.84 -11.18 0.86
CA GLY A 27 -6.68 -11.14 -0.31
C GLY A 27 -5.98 -10.61 -1.55
N THR A 28 -6.79 -10.40 -2.59
CA THR A 28 -6.32 -10.13 -3.94
C THR A 28 -7.21 -9.08 -4.60
N ALA A 29 -6.71 -8.49 -5.68
CA ALA A 29 -7.52 -7.63 -6.54
C ALA A 29 -7.85 -8.36 -7.84
N SER A 30 -9.13 -8.36 -8.21
CA SER A 30 -9.59 -8.91 -9.48
C SER A 30 -10.10 -7.82 -10.41
N ARG A 31 -9.83 -8.01 -11.70
CA ARG A 31 -10.24 -7.07 -12.75
C ARG A 31 -11.75 -6.93 -12.79
N GLN A 32 -12.47 -8.03 -12.58
CA GLN A 32 -13.93 -8.08 -12.60
C GLN A 32 -14.57 -7.26 -11.48
N ASN A 33 -13.90 -7.11 -10.33
CA ASN A 33 -14.47 -6.39 -9.18
C ASN A 33 -14.08 -4.90 -9.16
N SER A 34 -12.83 -4.57 -9.54
CA SER A 34 -12.30 -3.20 -9.39
C SER A 34 -11.55 -2.66 -10.61
N GLY A 35 -11.25 -3.52 -11.58
CA GLY A 35 -10.42 -3.23 -12.75
C GLY A 35 -8.92 -3.34 -12.51
N PHE A 36 -8.47 -3.59 -11.27
CA PHE A 36 -7.07 -3.86 -10.95
C PHE A 36 -6.75 -5.35 -11.11
N ASP A 37 -5.52 -5.69 -11.46
CA ASP A 37 -5.10 -7.07 -11.75
C ASP A 37 -3.97 -7.52 -10.81
N GLY A 38 -4.34 -8.18 -9.71
CA GLY A 38 -3.39 -8.64 -8.70
C GLY A 38 -3.78 -10.00 -8.13
N PRO A 39 -3.63 -11.10 -8.90
CA PRO A 39 -4.00 -12.44 -8.46
C PRO A 39 -3.17 -12.94 -7.27
N GLU A 40 -1.97 -12.39 -7.07
CA GLU A 40 -1.12 -12.70 -5.91
C GLU A 40 -1.34 -11.74 -4.72
N GLY A 41 -2.11 -10.67 -4.90
CA GLY A 41 -2.36 -9.67 -3.87
C GLY A 41 -1.22 -8.67 -3.68
N TRP A 42 -1.09 -8.17 -2.45
CA TRP A 42 -0.14 -7.10 -2.08
C TRP A 42 1.15 -7.62 -1.43
N ASP A 43 1.20 -8.87 -1.01
CA ASP A 43 2.38 -9.51 -0.42
C ASP A 43 2.51 -11.00 -0.81
N ASP A 44 3.33 -11.76 -0.07
CA ASP A 44 3.61 -13.16 -0.40
C ASP A 44 2.71 -14.14 0.40
N THR A 45 1.85 -13.64 1.27
CA THR A 45 1.06 -14.38 2.27
C THR A 45 -0.38 -13.88 2.30
N ASN A 46 -1.02 -13.80 1.13
CA ASN A 46 -2.36 -13.24 0.94
C ASN A 46 -3.52 -13.99 1.64
N ASP A 47 -3.25 -15.03 2.43
CA ASP A 47 -4.18 -15.78 3.25
C ASP A 47 -3.99 -15.54 4.76
N ARG A 48 -3.07 -14.65 5.15
CA ARG A 48 -2.69 -14.38 6.53
C ARG A 48 -2.60 -12.89 6.79
N LEU A 49 -3.11 -12.47 7.95
CA LEU A 49 -2.94 -11.10 8.41
C LEU A 49 -1.61 -11.03 9.15
N ASP A 50 -0.59 -10.48 8.50
CA ASP A 50 0.74 -10.34 9.07
C ASP A 50 1.39 -9.00 8.65
N ILE A 51 2.68 -8.85 8.94
CA ILE A 51 3.44 -7.62 8.66
C ILE A 51 4.13 -7.60 7.30
N ASP A 52 3.95 -8.63 6.46
CA ASP A 52 4.63 -8.71 5.17
C ASP A 52 4.17 -7.63 4.19
N TYR A 53 2.92 -7.16 4.27
CA TYR A 53 2.45 -5.96 3.56
C TYR A 53 3.40 -4.76 3.74
N TYR A 54 3.75 -4.42 4.98
CA TYR A 54 4.66 -3.31 5.28
C TYR A 54 6.07 -3.60 4.76
N ARG A 55 6.57 -4.83 4.96
CA ARG A 55 7.88 -5.25 4.46
C ARG A 55 7.94 -5.20 2.94
N LYS A 56 6.83 -5.43 2.23
CA LYS A 56 6.81 -5.35 0.77
C LYS A 56 6.85 -3.92 0.26
N LEU A 57 6.16 -3.00 0.95
CA LEU A 57 6.09 -1.59 0.59
C LEU A 57 7.38 -0.83 0.87
N ILE A 58 7.94 -0.95 2.08
CA ILE A 58 9.12 -0.18 2.50
C ILE A 58 10.40 -1.01 2.64
N GLY A 59 10.32 -2.33 2.53
CA GLY A 59 11.45 -3.25 2.64
C GLY A 59 11.64 -3.78 4.07
N GLY A 60 12.39 -4.87 4.18
CA GLY A 60 12.55 -5.67 5.41
C GLY A 60 13.95 -5.54 6.02
N GLY A 61 14.65 -4.44 5.76
CA GLY A 61 16.03 -4.20 6.21
C GLY A 61 16.26 -4.31 7.72
N ASN A 62 17.48 -4.04 8.18
CA ASN A 62 17.85 -4.23 9.59
C ASN A 62 17.08 -3.26 10.53
N PRO A 63 16.40 -3.76 11.57
CA PRO A 63 15.69 -2.91 12.55
C PRO A 63 16.57 -1.91 13.28
N ASN A 64 17.88 -2.18 13.36
CA ASN A 64 18.86 -1.31 14.01
C ASN A 64 19.53 -0.32 13.04
N ASN A 65 19.18 -0.34 11.75
CA ASN A 65 19.69 0.60 10.75
C ASN A 65 18.53 1.41 10.13
N LEU A 66 18.21 2.55 10.75
CA LEU A 66 17.21 3.49 10.22
C LEU A 66 17.69 4.23 8.96
N GLY A 67 18.98 4.13 8.59
CA GLY A 67 19.46 4.63 7.29
C GLY A 67 18.80 3.89 6.12
N ASP A 68 18.40 2.63 6.34
CA ASP A 68 17.65 1.75 5.42
C ASP A 68 16.15 1.71 5.79
N LEU A 69 15.57 2.81 6.26
CA LEU A 69 14.13 2.88 6.53
C LEU A 69 13.27 2.43 5.33
N ILE A 70 13.86 2.46 4.12
CA ILE A 70 13.14 2.37 2.83
C ILE A 70 13.99 1.62 1.81
N ASP A 71 14.20 0.32 2.01
CA ASP A 71 15.02 -0.55 1.15
C ASP A 71 14.21 -1.30 0.08
N ALA A 72 12.88 -1.15 0.02
CA ALA A 72 12.02 -1.84 -0.96
C ALA A 72 12.60 -1.92 -2.41
N PRO A 73 12.61 -3.09 -3.07
CA PRO A 73 13.38 -3.34 -4.31
C PRO A 73 12.91 -2.57 -5.57
N ASN A 74 11.91 -1.69 -5.44
CA ASN A 74 11.30 -0.76 -6.41
C ASN A 74 9.92 -1.20 -6.91
N TRP A 75 9.01 -0.22 -7.07
CA TRP A 75 7.69 -0.38 -7.65
C TRP A 75 7.62 0.37 -8.98
N ASN A 76 6.95 -0.22 -9.97
CA ASN A 76 6.78 0.38 -11.30
C ASN A 76 5.30 0.48 -11.64
N GLN A 77 4.92 1.56 -12.31
CA GLN A 77 3.55 1.71 -12.77
C GLN A 77 3.30 0.88 -14.03
N GLU A 78 2.11 0.30 -14.13
CA GLU A 78 1.61 -0.35 -15.33
C GLU A 78 0.15 0.00 -15.57
N THR A 79 -0.26 -0.03 -16.84
CA THR A 79 -1.65 0.13 -17.23
C THR A 79 -2.29 -1.23 -17.44
N ILE A 80 -3.35 -1.52 -16.69
CA ILE A 80 -4.24 -2.65 -16.88
C ILE A 80 -5.31 -2.25 -17.89
N ARG A 81 -5.23 -2.85 -19.08
CA ARG A 81 -6.19 -2.63 -20.17
C ARG A 81 -7.38 -3.56 -20.00
N ASN A 82 -8.51 -3.00 -19.60
CA ASN A 82 -9.76 -3.70 -19.39
C ASN A 82 -10.63 -3.71 -20.65
N SER A 83 -11.69 -4.51 -20.61
CA SER A 83 -12.63 -4.69 -21.72
C SER A 83 -14.06 -4.65 -21.20
N GLY A 84 -15.00 -4.33 -22.09
CA GLY A 84 -16.40 -4.10 -21.70
C GLY A 84 -16.54 -2.80 -20.91
N ASP A 85 -17.34 -2.84 -19.84
CA ASP A 85 -17.68 -1.66 -19.03
C ASP A 85 -16.68 -1.36 -17.91
N ILE A 86 -15.63 -2.19 -17.78
CA ILE A 86 -14.61 -2.01 -16.76
C ILE A 86 -13.57 -1.02 -17.28
N PRO A 87 -13.35 0.13 -16.62
CA PRO A 87 -12.39 1.11 -17.08
C PRO A 87 -10.94 0.61 -16.94
N ASP A 88 -10.07 1.07 -17.83
CA ASP A 88 -8.62 0.89 -17.69
C ASP A 88 -8.13 1.45 -16.35
N ARG A 89 -7.17 0.76 -15.74
CA ARG A 89 -6.59 1.16 -14.45
C ARG A 89 -5.08 1.34 -14.56
N VAL A 90 -4.54 2.24 -13.74
CA VAL A 90 -3.10 2.31 -13.49
C VAL A 90 -2.84 1.77 -12.09
N GLN A 91 -1.93 0.81 -11.99
CA GLN A 91 -1.49 0.22 -10.72
C GLN A 91 0.03 0.22 -10.63
N TRP A 92 0.53 0.00 -9.42
CA TRP A 92 1.92 -0.29 -9.17
C TRP A 92 2.14 -1.80 -9.13
N ARG A 93 3.30 -2.22 -9.62
CA ARG A 93 3.71 -3.61 -9.68
C ARG A 93 5.11 -3.77 -9.16
N ARG A 94 5.33 -4.84 -8.40
CA ARG A 94 6.65 -5.29 -7.99
C ARG A 94 6.91 -6.69 -8.54
N ARG A 95 7.97 -6.82 -9.33
CA ARG A 95 8.32 -8.12 -9.93
C ARG A 95 8.94 -9.05 -8.91
N LYS A 96 8.47 -10.29 -8.84
CA LYS A 96 9.03 -11.38 -7.99
C LYS A 96 9.85 -12.40 -8.78
N GLY A 97 10.27 -12.03 -9.98
CA GLY A 97 11.11 -12.85 -10.85
C GLY A 97 10.81 -12.59 -12.32
N ASN A 98 10.98 -13.64 -13.14
CA ASN A 98 10.66 -13.60 -14.57
C ASN A 98 9.19 -13.95 -14.86
N ASN A 99 8.48 -14.57 -13.91
CA ASN A 99 7.08 -14.97 -14.08
C ASN A 99 6.15 -13.85 -13.60
N ARG A 100 5.39 -13.29 -14.55
CA ARG A 100 4.41 -12.23 -14.28
C ARG A 100 3.30 -12.65 -13.30
N ASN A 101 3.00 -13.93 -13.22
CA ASN A 101 1.95 -14.47 -12.34
C ASN A 101 2.39 -14.52 -10.87
N GLN A 102 3.63 -14.14 -10.55
CA GLN A 102 4.12 -14.07 -9.18
C GLN A 102 4.19 -12.65 -8.66
N ASP A 103 3.82 -11.67 -9.49
CA ASP A 103 4.03 -10.27 -9.17
C ASP A 103 2.93 -9.78 -8.23
N ILE A 104 3.34 -9.02 -7.22
CA ILE A 104 2.43 -8.35 -6.30
C ILE A 104 2.12 -6.95 -6.81
N ILE A 105 0.98 -6.44 -6.37
CA ILE A 105 0.47 -5.14 -6.75
C ILE A 105 0.52 -4.14 -5.60
N GLY A 106 0.39 -2.88 -5.96
CA GLY A 106 0.10 -1.79 -5.04
C GLY A 106 -0.76 -0.76 -5.76
N LEU A 107 -1.65 -0.12 -5.04
CA LEU A 107 -2.47 0.97 -5.55
C LEU A 107 -1.83 2.30 -5.18
N ASN A 108 -2.31 3.41 -5.77
CA ASN A 108 -1.84 4.74 -5.37
C ASN A 108 -2.05 4.98 -3.87
N VAL A 109 -3.12 4.44 -3.28
CA VAL A 109 -3.37 4.52 -1.83
C VAL A 109 -2.31 3.78 -1.02
N ASP A 110 -1.86 2.60 -1.44
CA ASP A 110 -0.79 1.84 -0.77
C ASP A 110 0.55 2.58 -0.88
N ILE A 111 0.89 3.03 -2.09
CA ILE A 111 2.14 3.78 -2.32
C ILE A 111 2.11 5.12 -1.59
N SER A 112 0.94 5.73 -1.42
CA SER A 112 0.80 7.01 -0.69
C SER A 112 1.18 6.90 0.79
N LEU A 113 1.19 5.69 1.36
CA LEU A 113 1.68 5.47 2.73
C LEU A 113 3.19 5.70 2.83
N CYS A 114 3.97 5.42 1.78
CA CYS A 114 5.44 5.57 1.80
C CYS A 114 5.97 6.72 0.94
N ARG A 115 5.14 7.25 0.04
CA ARG A 115 5.49 8.31 -0.89
C ARG A 115 4.42 9.39 -0.91
N ASP A 116 4.83 10.64 -0.88
CA ASP A 116 3.90 11.75 -1.09
C ASP A 116 3.56 11.88 -2.58
N LEU A 117 2.30 11.60 -2.92
CA LEU A 117 1.77 11.66 -4.27
C LEU A 117 0.99 12.96 -4.54
N SER A 118 0.93 13.89 -3.57
CA SER A 118 0.11 15.11 -3.65
C SER A 118 0.46 15.94 -4.88
N GLY A 119 -0.54 16.29 -5.69
CA GLY A 119 -0.35 17.05 -6.93
C GLY A 119 0.42 16.31 -8.03
N ARG A 120 0.63 15.00 -7.91
CA ARG A 120 1.40 14.19 -8.86
C ARG A 120 0.59 13.08 -9.53
N ILE A 121 -0.64 12.84 -9.07
CA ILE A 121 -1.59 11.93 -9.70
C ILE A 121 -2.26 12.65 -10.87
N GLN A 122 -2.12 12.09 -12.07
CA GLN A 122 -2.76 12.61 -13.29
C GLN A 122 -4.20 12.11 -13.39
N THR A 123 -5.00 12.72 -14.27
CA THR A 123 -6.39 12.32 -14.53
C THR A 123 -6.54 10.87 -14.98
N SER A 124 -5.51 10.29 -15.60
CA SER A 124 -5.44 8.87 -15.97
C SER A 124 -5.20 7.91 -14.78
N GLY A 125 -4.92 8.44 -13.58
CA GLY A 125 -4.49 7.69 -12.41
C GLY A 125 -2.98 7.45 -12.33
N SER A 126 -2.21 7.77 -13.38
CA SER A 126 -0.75 7.63 -13.35
C SER A 126 -0.07 8.72 -12.54
N VAL A 127 1.00 8.37 -11.83
CA VAL A 127 1.82 9.28 -11.02
C VAL A 127 3.01 9.79 -11.84
N SER A 128 3.27 11.10 -11.79
CA SER A 128 4.34 11.74 -12.58
C SER A 128 5.76 11.51 -12.03
N CYS A 129 5.89 11.15 -10.76
CA CYS A 129 7.15 10.79 -10.11
C CYS A 129 7.35 9.27 -10.03
N ARG A 130 8.59 8.85 -9.76
CA ARG A 130 8.96 7.43 -9.62
C ARG A 130 8.93 7.00 -8.16
N PHE A 131 8.83 5.70 -7.92
CA PHE A 131 8.92 5.17 -6.55
C PHE A 131 10.33 5.34 -5.95
N LYS A 132 11.37 5.00 -6.72
CA LYS A 132 12.80 5.21 -6.38
C LYS A 132 13.55 5.78 -7.59
N ARG A 133 14.82 6.18 -7.38
CA ARG A 133 15.78 6.74 -8.37
C ARG A 133 15.51 8.21 -8.71
N ASN A 134 16.10 8.71 -9.81
CA ASN A 134 15.93 10.10 -10.26
C ASN A 134 14.44 10.45 -10.43
N ASN A 135 14.04 11.61 -9.90
CA ASN A 135 12.64 12.05 -9.80
C ASN A 135 11.76 11.13 -8.92
N ALA A 136 12.32 10.61 -7.82
CA ALA A 136 11.52 9.88 -6.83
C ALA A 136 10.50 10.79 -6.16
N CYS A 137 9.30 10.27 -5.91
CA CYS A 137 8.32 10.94 -5.06
C CYS A 137 8.92 11.15 -3.65
N PRO A 138 8.67 12.30 -3.00
CA PRO A 138 9.10 12.52 -1.63
C PRO A 138 8.58 11.43 -0.68
N HIS A 139 9.18 11.27 0.48
CA HIS A 139 8.65 10.37 1.49
C HIS A 139 7.37 10.94 2.12
N ALA A 140 6.39 10.07 2.37
CA ALA A 140 5.18 10.44 3.09
C ALA A 140 5.51 10.63 4.58
N ALA A 141 5.82 11.87 4.98
CA ALA A 141 6.35 12.18 6.31
C ALA A 141 5.44 11.71 7.47
N SER A 142 4.12 11.78 7.29
CA SER A 142 3.14 11.43 8.33
C SER A 142 2.98 9.92 8.56
N THR A 143 3.40 9.07 7.63
CA THR A 143 3.09 7.63 7.64
C THR A 143 4.32 6.74 7.52
N ILE A 144 5.43 7.24 6.97
CA ILE A 144 6.63 6.43 6.69
C ILE A 144 7.21 5.77 7.96
N PHE A 145 7.26 6.50 9.07
CA PHE A 145 7.78 5.97 10.34
C PHE A 145 6.80 4.99 11.02
N LEU A 146 5.50 5.15 10.79
CA LEU A 146 4.48 4.25 11.32
C LEU A 146 4.58 2.87 10.66
N MET A 147 4.72 2.82 9.32
CA MET A 147 5.01 1.57 8.64
C MET A 147 6.34 0.96 9.06
N ALA A 148 7.36 1.79 9.33
CA ALA A 148 8.65 1.32 9.82
C ALA A 148 8.53 0.64 11.20
N ASN A 149 7.61 1.08 12.05
CA ASN A 149 7.30 0.41 13.32
C ASN A 149 6.61 -0.94 13.08
N TYR A 150 5.58 -0.97 12.21
CA TYR A 150 4.83 -2.21 11.95
C TYR A 150 5.67 -3.29 11.25
N ARG A 151 6.57 -2.94 10.31
CA ARG A 151 7.41 -3.94 9.60
C ARG A 151 8.32 -4.78 10.52
N PHE A 152 8.51 -4.37 11.77
CA PHE A 152 9.32 -5.08 12.77
C PHE A 152 8.55 -5.54 14.00
N ASN A 153 7.27 -5.16 14.14
CA ASN A 153 6.51 -5.43 15.34
C ASN A 153 5.07 -5.84 15.00
N GLU A 154 4.89 -7.14 14.78
CA GLU A 154 3.60 -7.76 14.45
C GLU A 154 2.58 -7.61 15.57
N ASN A 155 2.98 -7.75 16.84
CA ASN A 155 2.07 -7.55 17.96
C ASN A 155 1.53 -6.12 18.03
N LEU A 156 2.38 -5.13 17.74
CA LEU A 156 1.98 -3.72 17.65
C LEU A 156 0.99 -3.51 16.50
N PHE A 157 1.27 -4.07 15.32
CA PHE A 157 0.37 -4.01 14.18
C PHE A 157 -1.00 -4.63 14.50
N LEU A 158 -1.04 -5.89 14.94
CA LEU A 158 -2.29 -6.61 15.16
C LEU A 158 -3.17 -5.94 16.23
N ARG A 159 -2.56 -5.43 17.31
CA ARG A 159 -3.27 -4.70 18.36
C ARG A 159 -3.89 -3.40 17.84
N ASP A 160 -3.14 -2.62 17.07
CA ASP A 160 -3.61 -1.35 16.53
C ASP A 160 -4.67 -1.58 15.43
N PHE A 161 -4.48 -2.62 14.60
CA PHE A 161 -5.45 -3.07 13.60
C PHE A 161 -6.78 -3.47 14.25
N GLU A 162 -6.75 -4.31 15.28
CA GLU A 162 -7.94 -4.71 16.04
C GLU A 162 -8.70 -3.47 16.55
N SER A 163 -7.97 -2.49 17.08
CA SER A 163 -8.56 -1.26 17.62
C SER A 163 -9.27 -0.45 16.54
N VAL A 164 -8.62 -0.18 15.41
CA VAL A 164 -9.22 0.62 14.33
C VAL A 164 -10.31 -0.14 13.58
N PHE A 165 -10.17 -1.45 13.37
CA PHE A 165 -11.19 -2.26 12.73
C PHE A 165 -12.49 -2.32 13.56
N LYS A 166 -12.38 -2.39 14.89
CA LYS A 166 -13.57 -2.22 15.75
C LYS A 166 -14.23 -0.85 15.56
N LYS A 167 -13.45 0.21 15.33
CA LYS A 167 -14.00 1.55 15.06
C LYS A 167 -14.72 1.61 13.72
N THR A 168 -14.29 0.90 12.67
CA THR A 168 -15.04 0.87 11.40
C THR A 168 -16.43 0.27 11.60
N ILE A 169 -16.51 -0.85 12.34
CA ILE A 169 -17.77 -1.53 12.64
C ILE A 169 -18.71 -0.62 13.45
N ILE A 170 -18.18 0.08 14.46
CA ILE A 170 -18.97 1.02 15.26
C ILE A 170 -19.48 2.19 14.42
N ASN A 171 -18.71 2.63 13.42
CA ASN A 171 -19.11 3.65 12.45
C ASN A 171 -20.01 3.11 11.30
N GLY A 172 -20.43 1.85 11.37
CA GLY A 172 -21.40 1.26 10.43
C GLY A 172 -20.82 0.57 9.21
N TYR A 173 -19.54 0.17 9.24
CA TYR A 173 -18.83 -0.53 8.15
C TYR A 173 -18.20 -1.86 8.59
#